data_AF-A0A8T6WCA2-F1
#
_entry.id   AF-A0A8T6WCA2-F1
#
_cell.length_a   1.000
_cell.length_b   1.000
_cell.length_c   1.000
_cell.angle_alpha   90.00
_cell.angle_beta   90.00
_cell.angle_gamma   90.00
#
_symmetry.space_group_name_H-M   'P 1'
#
loop_
_entity.id
_entity.type
_entity.pdbx_description
1 polymer ?
#
loop_
_entity_poly.entity_id
_entity_poly.type
_entity_poly.pdbx_seq_one_letter_code
_entity_poly.pdbx_strand_id
1 'polypeptide(L)'
;MFTEDVLGTTPGDKELLKDYVVQQMLEEQPRSEEEQKEEMEATTRVDHDENLDDEMRKNTTFFPRIPEDGTPFLWNYQTKGTLKEAGKAMRIATSDKFLSNYKKLVDLLIFPYPRRVPLILPEGITETTFLERPVRAPTPQGERVFILRSEVIPAGTTARFGISFLSTKLEKYIRKWLDYGRLHGYLQWRNGGYGTYAWRELSEGEEVTN
;
A
#
# COMPACT_ATOMS: atom_id res chain seq x y z
N MET A 1 -10.56 -6.87 6.08
CA MET A 1 -10.83 -5.83 7.10
C MET A 1 -9.56 -5.60 7.87
N PHE A 2 -9.11 -4.35 7.95
CA PHE A 2 -7.98 -3.96 8.77
C PHE A 2 -8.36 -4.04 10.25
N THR A 3 -7.51 -4.69 11.05
CA THR A 3 -7.67 -4.82 12.51
C THR A 3 -6.97 -3.71 13.27
N GLU A 4 -6.03 -3.03 12.61
CA GLU A 4 -5.28 -1.90 13.14
C GLU A 4 -5.28 -0.77 12.10
N ASP A 5 -4.95 0.45 12.52
CA ASP A 5 -4.85 1.62 11.66
C ASP A 5 -3.85 1.41 10.51
N VAL A 6 -4.11 2.01 9.35
CA VAL A 6 -3.25 1.88 8.16
C VAL A 6 -2.70 3.25 7.77
N LEU A 7 -1.41 3.28 7.44
CA LEU A 7 -0.72 4.51 7.06
C LEU A 7 -0.58 4.65 5.54
N GLY A 8 -0.79 5.87 5.06
CA GLY A 8 -0.60 6.26 3.66
C GLY A 8 0.85 6.07 3.21
N THR A 9 1.05 5.84 1.92
CA THR A 9 2.39 5.56 1.37
C THR A 9 2.87 6.54 0.32
N THR A 10 1.96 7.30 -0.26
CA THR A 10 2.26 8.19 -1.38
C THR A 10 2.90 9.48 -0.85
N PRO A 11 4.09 9.89 -1.35
CA PRO A 11 4.73 11.11 -0.87
C PRO A 11 3.91 12.35 -1.28
N GLY A 12 3.79 13.31 -0.37
CA GLY A 12 3.22 14.62 -0.66
C GLY A 12 4.15 15.52 -1.50
N ASP A 13 5.44 15.21 -1.54
CA ASP A 13 6.40 15.92 -2.39
C ASP A 13 6.24 15.52 -3.88
N LYS A 14 5.67 16.45 -4.66
CA LYS A 14 5.42 16.27 -6.10
C LYS A 14 6.71 16.17 -6.90
N GLU A 15 7.78 16.86 -6.49
CA GLU A 15 9.07 16.79 -7.16
C GLU A 15 9.71 15.42 -6.90
N LEU A 16 9.70 14.96 -5.65
CA LEU A 16 10.19 13.62 -5.30
C LEU A 16 9.44 12.51 -6.07
N LEU A 17 8.12 12.62 -6.17
CA LEU A 17 7.31 11.66 -6.92
C LEU A 17 7.68 11.68 -8.40
N LYS A 18 7.81 12.88 -8.99
CA LYS A 18 8.19 13.04 -10.39
C LYS A 18 9.59 12.49 -10.66
N ASP A 19 10.57 12.79 -9.82
CA ASP A 19 11.93 12.31 -9.95
C ASP A 19 12.00 10.78 -9.85
N TYR A 20 11.22 10.19 -8.94
CA TYR A 20 11.09 8.74 -8.85
C TYR A 20 10.49 8.14 -10.13
N VAL A 21 9.41 8.72 -10.65
CA VAL A 21 8.79 8.26 -11.91
C VAL A 21 9.77 8.38 -13.07
N VAL A 22 10.47 9.51 -13.20
CA VAL A 22 11.49 9.75 -14.23
C VAL A 22 12.64 8.75 -14.10
N GLN A 23 13.13 8.47 -12.89
CA GLN A 23 14.14 7.42 -12.68
C GLN A 23 13.65 6.06 -13.15
N GLN A 24 12.40 5.70 -12.86
CA GLN A 24 11.81 4.44 -13.32
C GLN A 24 11.71 4.35 -14.84
N MET A 25 11.45 5.47 -15.53
CA MET A 25 11.51 5.55 -17.00
C MET A 25 12.93 5.30 -17.52
N LEU A 26 13.94 5.86 -16.85
CA LEU A 26 15.35 5.72 -17.23
C LEU A 26 15.91 4.32 -16.92
N GLU A 27 15.40 3.65 -15.89
CA GLU A 27 15.83 2.31 -15.43
C GLU A 27 15.25 1.14 -16.25
N GLU A 28 14.53 1.40 -17.35
CA GLU A 28 13.85 0.38 -18.18
C GLU A 28 12.91 -0.54 -17.37
N GLN A 29 12.33 -0.07 -16.26
CA GLN A 29 11.22 -0.80 -15.62
C GLN A 29 9.95 -0.57 -16.45
N PRO A 30 9.31 -1.62 -17.00
CA PRO A 30 8.22 -1.48 -17.96
C PRO A 30 6.93 -1.07 -17.25
N ARG A 31 6.76 0.22 -16.98
CA ARG A 31 5.47 0.86 -16.69
C ARG A 31 5.09 1.74 -17.87
N SER A 32 3.84 1.65 -18.35
CA SER A 32 3.41 2.48 -19.48
C SER A 32 3.35 3.96 -19.08
N GLU A 33 3.48 4.86 -20.05
CA GLU A 33 3.31 6.30 -19.81
C GLU A 33 1.92 6.61 -19.20
N GLU A 34 0.89 5.84 -19.59
CA GLU A 34 -0.45 5.94 -19.04
C GLU A 34 -0.51 5.58 -17.56
N GLU A 35 0.13 4.47 -17.16
CA GLU A 35 0.20 4.04 -15.75
C GLU A 35 0.90 5.09 -14.87
N GLN A 36 1.93 5.74 -15.40
CA GLN A 36 2.68 6.77 -14.70
C GLN A 36 1.86 8.05 -14.54
N LYS A 37 1.18 8.49 -15.62
CA LYS A 37 0.28 9.64 -15.59
C LYS A 37 -0.86 9.43 -14.58
N GLU A 38 -1.42 8.23 -14.55
CA GLU A 38 -2.46 7.85 -13.61
C GLU A 38 -2.01 7.94 -12.14
N GLU A 39 -0.80 7.46 -11.83
CA GLU A 39 -0.23 7.54 -10.47
C GLU A 39 -0.02 9.01 -10.04
N MET A 40 0.42 9.87 -10.96
CA MET A 40 0.56 11.31 -10.69
C MET A 40 -0.79 12.00 -10.46
N GLU A 41 -1.80 11.70 -11.27
CA GLU A 41 -3.14 12.29 -11.14
C GLU A 41 -3.81 11.90 -9.81
N ALA A 42 -3.71 10.63 -9.41
CA ALA A 42 -4.25 10.12 -8.15
C ALA A 42 -3.57 10.74 -6.91
N THR A 43 -2.35 11.25 -7.06
CA THR A 43 -1.61 11.93 -5.99
C THR A 43 -1.91 13.43 -5.93
N THR A 44 -2.16 14.06 -7.09
CA THR A 44 -2.37 15.52 -7.17
C THR A 44 -3.64 15.96 -6.44
N ARG A 45 -4.68 15.11 -6.36
CA ARG A 45 -5.93 15.43 -5.64
C ARG A 45 -5.84 15.43 -4.11
N VAL A 46 -4.71 15.02 -3.54
CA VAL A 46 -4.43 15.15 -2.10
C VAL A 46 -4.35 16.62 -1.65
N ASP A 47 -4.32 17.57 -2.58
CA ASP A 47 -4.29 19.04 -2.39
C ASP A 47 -5.50 19.65 -1.62
N HIS A 48 -6.34 18.87 -0.91
CA HIS A 48 -7.50 19.41 -0.18
C HIS A 48 -7.20 19.97 1.22
N ASP A 49 -5.99 19.78 1.76
CA ASP A 49 -5.60 20.47 2.99
C ASP A 49 -4.88 21.78 2.63
N GLU A 50 -5.66 22.77 2.19
CA GLU A 50 -5.19 24.13 1.82
C GLU A 50 -4.46 24.85 2.97
N ASN A 51 -4.52 24.30 4.19
CA ASN A 51 -3.90 24.84 5.39
C ASN A 51 -2.52 24.23 5.71
N LEU A 52 -2.05 23.24 4.94
CA LEU A 52 -0.71 22.69 5.11
C LEU A 52 0.33 23.61 4.48
N ASP A 53 1.33 24.03 5.26
CA ASP A 53 2.52 24.63 4.67
C ASP A 53 3.28 23.60 3.80
N ASP A 54 4.02 24.12 2.81
CA ASP A 54 4.71 23.28 1.83
C ASP A 54 5.74 22.31 2.44
N GLU A 55 6.36 22.68 3.56
CA GLU A 55 7.38 21.85 4.22
C GLU A 55 6.71 20.64 4.90
N MET A 56 5.64 20.87 5.64
CA MET A 56 4.86 19.81 6.26
C MET A 56 4.23 18.90 5.21
N ARG A 57 3.76 19.45 4.09
CA ARG A 57 3.24 18.65 2.96
C ARG A 57 4.31 17.72 2.36
N LYS A 58 5.53 18.21 2.14
CA LYS A 58 6.65 17.39 1.63
C LYS A 58 7.03 16.25 2.59
N ASN A 59 6.88 16.48 3.88
CA ASN A 59 7.12 15.48 4.93
C ASN A 59 5.89 14.60 5.25
N THR A 60 4.78 14.78 4.52
CA THR A 60 3.55 14.02 4.70
C THR A 60 3.43 12.91 3.67
N THR A 61 2.93 11.76 4.10
CA THR A 61 2.56 10.63 3.24
C THR A 61 1.06 10.41 3.28
N PHE A 62 0.46 10.12 2.12
CA PHE A 62 -0.98 10.09 1.92
C PHE A 62 -1.44 8.80 1.23
N PHE A 63 -2.75 8.56 1.22
CA PHE A 63 -3.38 7.59 0.33
C PHE A 63 -3.71 8.25 -1.01
N PRO A 64 -3.47 7.57 -2.14
CA PRO A 64 -3.93 8.06 -3.43
C PRO A 64 -5.46 8.13 -3.43
N ARG A 65 -6.02 9.08 -4.20
CA ARG A 65 -7.47 9.32 -4.28
C ARG A 65 -8.01 8.95 -5.64
N ILE A 66 -9.16 8.29 -5.65
CA ILE A 66 -9.93 8.06 -6.86
C ILE A 66 -10.29 9.44 -7.42
N PRO A 67 -9.88 9.76 -8.66
CA PRO A 67 -10.14 11.06 -9.28
C PRO A 67 -11.62 11.46 -9.23
N GLU A 68 -12.52 10.52 -9.44
CA GLU A 68 -13.94 10.81 -9.64
C GLU A 68 -14.63 11.29 -8.34
N ASP A 69 -14.32 10.71 -7.19
CA ASP A 69 -15.06 10.92 -5.93
C ASP A 69 -14.18 11.24 -4.71
N GLY A 70 -12.85 11.20 -4.85
CA GLY A 70 -11.93 11.45 -3.75
C GLY A 70 -11.77 10.28 -2.78
N THR A 71 -12.33 9.11 -3.08
CA THR A 71 -12.23 7.91 -2.22
C THR A 71 -10.77 7.48 -2.10
N PRO A 72 -10.23 7.26 -0.88
CA PRO A 72 -8.88 6.72 -0.71
C PRO A 72 -8.81 5.29 -1.26
N PHE A 73 -7.67 4.91 -1.84
CA PHE A 73 -7.53 3.57 -2.40
C PHE A 73 -6.11 3.00 -2.25
N LEU A 74 -5.97 1.71 -2.54
CA LEU A 74 -4.69 0.99 -2.61
C LEU A 74 -4.37 0.63 -4.07
N TRP A 75 -3.11 0.75 -4.46
CA TRP A 75 -2.68 0.20 -5.74
C TRP A 75 -2.58 -1.32 -5.66
N ASN A 76 -3.06 -2.02 -6.68
CA ASN A 76 -3.00 -3.49 -6.72
C ASN A 76 -1.57 -4.06 -6.61
N TYR A 77 -0.55 -3.32 -7.08
CA TYR A 77 0.84 -3.72 -6.96
C TYR A 77 1.34 -3.72 -5.50
N GLN A 78 0.69 -2.97 -4.60
CA GLN A 78 1.00 -3.03 -3.16
C GLN A 78 0.68 -4.42 -2.61
N THR A 79 -0.35 -5.09 -3.14
CA THR A 79 -0.64 -6.50 -2.81
C THR A 79 0.48 -7.41 -3.27
N LYS A 80 1.05 -7.20 -4.46
CA LYS A 80 2.24 -7.96 -4.90
C LYS A 80 3.42 -7.76 -3.93
N GLY A 81 3.66 -6.52 -3.49
CA GLY A 81 4.68 -6.21 -2.49
C GLY A 81 4.47 -6.98 -1.18
N THR A 82 3.24 -6.96 -0.65
CA THR A 82 2.87 -7.70 0.57
C THR A 82 3.06 -9.20 0.41
N LEU A 83 2.64 -9.78 -0.72
CA LEU A 83 2.81 -11.23 -0.99
C LEU A 83 4.29 -11.62 -1.13
N LYS A 84 5.15 -10.75 -1.69
CA LYS A 84 6.60 -10.99 -1.73
C LYS A 84 7.20 -11.05 -0.33
N GLU A 85 6.85 -10.11 0.56
CA GLU A 85 7.33 -10.14 1.94
C GLU A 85 6.84 -11.37 2.70
N ALA A 86 5.57 -11.76 2.52
CA ALA A 86 5.04 -13.00 3.08
C ALA A 86 5.77 -14.24 2.53
N GLY A 87 6.04 -14.27 1.22
CA GLY A 87 6.82 -15.33 0.58
C GLY A 87 8.23 -15.45 1.14
N LYS A 88 8.89 -14.32 1.40
CA LYS A 88 10.20 -14.27 2.07
C LYS A 88 10.14 -14.84 3.49
N ALA A 89 9.17 -14.40 4.30
CA ALA A 89 8.99 -14.87 5.67
C ALA A 89 8.72 -16.38 5.71
N MET A 90 7.80 -16.87 4.87
CA MET A 90 7.44 -18.28 4.79
C MET A 90 8.58 -19.16 4.29
N ARG A 91 9.42 -18.66 3.38
CA ARG A 91 10.64 -19.36 2.95
C ARG A 91 11.59 -19.58 4.13
N ILE A 92 11.79 -18.56 4.96
CA ILE A 92 12.65 -18.64 6.15
C ILE A 92 12.04 -19.62 7.17
N ALA A 93 10.73 -19.55 7.40
CA ALA A 93 10.07 -20.36 8.42
C ALA A 93 9.96 -21.85 8.08
N THR A 94 9.77 -22.21 6.80
CA THR A 94 9.40 -23.58 6.41
C THR A 94 10.47 -24.33 5.63
N SER A 95 11.51 -23.65 5.14
CA SER A 95 12.50 -24.24 4.21
C SER A 95 11.89 -24.90 2.96
N ASP A 96 10.66 -24.54 2.58
CA ASP A 96 9.99 -25.07 1.39
C ASP A 96 10.72 -24.64 0.11
N LYS A 97 11.25 -25.61 -0.65
CA LYS A 97 11.98 -25.38 -1.91
C LYS A 97 11.12 -24.69 -2.97
N PHE A 98 9.80 -24.88 -2.95
CA PHE A 98 8.90 -24.17 -3.88
C PHE A 98 9.00 -22.65 -3.70
N LEU A 99 9.23 -22.20 -2.47
CA LEU A 99 9.36 -20.78 -2.13
C LEU A 99 10.75 -20.19 -2.43
N SER A 100 11.69 -20.98 -2.94
CA SER A 100 13.04 -20.49 -3.31
C SER A 100 13.00 -19.30 -4.27
N ASN A 101 12.03 -19.30 -5.20
CA ASN A 101 11.83 -18.27 -6.21
C ASN A 101 10.55 -17.43 -5.98
N TYR A 102 10.13 -17.22 -4.73
CA TYR A 102 8.89 -16.53 -4.38
C TYR A 102 8.67 -15.21 -5.13
N LYS A 103 9.73 -14.40 -5.35
CA LYS A 103 9.63 -13.14 -6.11
C LYS A 103 9.13 -13.37 -7.54
N LYS A 104 9.74 -14.30 -8.27
CA LYS A 104 9.34 -14.66 -9.64
C LYS A 104 7.93 -15.25 -9.69
N LEU A 105 7.56 -16.06 -8.69
CA LEU A 105 6.21 -16.60 -8.59
C LEU A 105 5.17 -15.48 -8.46
N VAL A 106 5.41 -14.49 -7.58
CA VAL A 106 4.51 -13.34 -7.42
C VAL A 106 4.48 -12.48 -8.67
N ASP A 107 5.63 -12.19 -9.28
CA ASP A 107 5.70 -11.26 -10.41
C ASP A 107 5.04 -11.81 -11.67
N LEU A 108 5.28 -13.09 -11.99
CA LEU A 108 4.88 -13.69 -13.26
C LEU A 108 3.58 -14.49 -13.20
N LEU A 109 3.13 -14.91 -12.01
CA LEU A 109 2.01 -15.85 -11.89
C LEU A 109 0.85 -15.34 -11.04
N ILE A 110 0.95 -14.16 -10.42
CA ILE A 110 -0.07 -13.59 -9.54
C ILE A 110 -0.42 -12.17 -10.01
N PHE A 111 -1.71 -11.92 -10.18
CA PHE A 111 -2.24 -10.70 -10.78
C PHE A 111 -3.41 -10.16 -9.94
N PRO A 112 -3.13 -9.30 -8.94
CA PRO A 112 -4.18 -8.62 -8.19
C PRO A 112 -4.95 -7.62 -9.05
N TYR A 113 -6.26 -7.50 -8.85
CA TYR A 113 -7.15 -6.57 -9.58
C TYR A 113 -8.33 -6.14 -8.68
N PRO A 114 -9.02 -5.02 -8.96
CA PRO A 114 -8.72 -3.99 -9.97
C PRO A 114 -7.45 -3.19 -9.65
N ARG A 115 -6.98 -2.35 -10.59
CA ARG A 115 -5.74 -1.55 -10.41
C ARG A 115 -5.81 -0.61 -9.21
N ARG A 116 -6.93 0.11 -9.06
CA ARG A 116 -7.28 0.91 -7.89
C ARG A 116 -8.24 0.10 -7.02
N VAL A 117 -7.82 -0.24 -5.81
CA VAL A 117 -8.62 -0.99 -4.84
C VAL A 117 -9.20 0.00 -3.83
N PRO A 118 -10.49 0.38 -3.93
CA PRO A 118 -11.07 1.38 -3.05
C PRO A 118 -11.04 0.94 -1.58
N LEU A 119 -10.78 1.89 -0.68
CA LEU A 119 -10.87 1.70 0.75
C LEU A 119 -12.24 2.16 1.24
N ILE A 120 -12.95 1.28 1.93
CA ILE A 120 -14.27 1.55 2.51
C ILE A 120 -14.05 1.81 4.00
N LEU A 121 -14.18 3.07 4.40
CA LEU A 121 -14.05 3.47 5.81
C LEU A 121 -15.22 2.92 6.65
N PRO A 122 -15.03 2.77 7.98
CA PRO A 122 -16.11 2.42 8.89
C PRO A 122 -17.28 3.41 8.82
N GLU A 123 -18.49 2.94 9.11
CA GLU A 123 -19.69 3.79 9.12
C GLU A 123 -19.52 4.98 10.09
N GLY A 124 -19.93 6.17 9.65
CA GLY A 124 -19.81 7.40 10.42
C GLY A 124 -18.43 8.07 10.38
N ILE A 125 -17.44 7.47 9.72
CA ILE A 125 -16.11 8.07 9.52
C ILE A 125 -16.01 8.61 8.10
N THR A 126 -15.96 9.93 7.98
CA THR A 126 -15.81 10.64 6.69
C THR A 126 -14.44 11.27 6.50
N GLU A 127 -13.65 11.37 7.56
CA GLU A 127 -12.35 12.03 7.55
C GLU A 127 -11.24 11.11 8.03
N THR A 128 -10.06 11.24 7.43
CA THR A 128 -8.84 10.57 7.87
C THR A 128 -8.10 11.41 8.91
N THR A 129 -7.31 10.76 9.75
CA THR A 129 -6.49 11.44 10.74
C THR A 129 -5.03 11.43 10.31
N PHE A 130 -4.15 11.99 11.13
CA PHE A 130 -2.72 12.03 10.85
C PHE A 130 -1.91 11.58 12.05
N LEU A 131 -0.89 10.78 11.77
CA LEU A 131 0.13 10.37 12.72
C LEU A 131 1.40 11.17 12.47
N GLU A 132 1.81 11.95 13.45
CA GLU A 132 3.05 12.72 13.42
C GLU A 132 4.11 12.09 14.31
N ARG A 133 5.37 12.15 13.87
CA ARG A 133 6.49 11.60 14.62
C ARG A 133 7.79 12.34 14.35
N PRO A 134 8.64 12.52 15.37
CA PRO A 134 10.00 12.96 15.16
C PRO A 134 10.85 11.81 14.59
N VAL A 135 11.57 12.07 13.51
CA VAL A 135 12.59 11.19 12.96
C VAL A 135 13.94 11.88 13.02
N ARG A 136 14.92 11.16 13.57
CA ARG A 136 16.32 11.57 13.57
C ARG A 136 16.97 11.03 12.31
N ALA A 137 17.48 11.91 11.47
CA ALA A 137 18.23 11.52 10.28
C ALA A 137 19.64 12.13 10.33
N PRO A 138 20.68 11.34 10.01
CA PRO A 138 22.02 11.86 9.84
C PRO A 138 22.06 12.73 8.57
N THR A 139 22.54 13.96 8.69
CA THR A 139 22.79 14.83 7.55
C THR A 139 24.28 15.21 7.49
N PRO A 140 24.80 15.66 6.34
CA PRO A 140 26.18 16.15 6.24
C PRO A 140 26.50 17.31 7.21
N GLN A 141 25.47 17.99 7.73
CA GLN A 141 25.59 19.12 8.67
C GLN A 141 25.31 18.71 10.13
N GLY A 142 25.26 17.41 10.43
CA GLY A 142 24.96 16.84 11.75
C GLY A 142 23.61 16.13 11.82
N GLU A 143 23.26 15.58 12.99
CA GLU A 143 21.94 15.00 13.22
C GLU A 143 20.86 16.09 13.18
N ARG A 144 19.80 15.84 12.42
CA ARG A 144 18.62 16.69 12.40
C ARG A 144 17.38 15.89 12.78
N VAL A 145 16.45 16.58 13.42
CA VAL A 145 15.12 16.05 13.75
C VAL A 145 14.15 16.62 12.74
N PHE A 146 13.42 15.75 12.05
CA PHE A 146 12.34 16.10 11.13
C PHE A 146 11.02 15.58 11.68
N ILE A 147 9.93 16.31 11.49
CA ILE A 147 8.59 15.80 11.75
C ILE A 147 8.10 15.11 10.48
N LEU A 148 7.92 13.79 10.54
CA LEU A 148 7.22 13.05 9.50
C LEU A 148 5.76 12.92 9.88
N ARG A 149 4.88 13.06 8.89
CA ARG A 149 3.45 12.91 9.04
C ARG A 149 2.92 11.85 8.09
N SER A 150 1.99 11.04 8.53
CA SER A 150 1.34 10.02 7.71
C SER A 150 -0.16 10.14 7.87
N GLU A 151 -0.88 10.20 6.76
CA GLU A 151 -2.32 10.04 6.75
C GLU A 151 -2.68 8.64 7.28
N VAL A 152 -3.72 8.59 8.11
CA VAL A 152 -4.18 7.39 8.80
C VAL A 152 -5.62 7.11 8.41
N ILE A 153 -5.88 5.89 7.93
CA ILE A 153 -7.23 5.33 7.89
C ILE A 153 -7.41 4.41 9.13
N PRO A 154 -8.57 4.46 9.79
CA PRO A 154 -8.77 3.75 11.04
C PRO A 154 -8.94 2.24 10.83
N ALA A 155 -8.68 1.47 11.89
CA ALA A 155 -9.10 0.09 12.02
C ALA A 155 -10.59 -0.08 11.70
N GLY A 156 -10.96 -1.24 11.16
CA GLY A 156 -12.30 -1.51 10.61
C GLY A 156 -12.45 -1.15 9.14
N THR A 157 -11.53 -0.35 8.56
CA THR A 157 -11.52 -0.10 7.11
C THR A 157 -11.44 -1.42 6.32
N THR A 158 -12.21 -1.51 5.23
CA THR A 158 -12.23 -2.70 4.37
C THR A 158 -11.79 -2.40 2.95
N ALA A 159 -11.34 -3.44 2.24
CA ALA A 159 -10.94 -3.38 0.85
C ALA A 159 -11.36 -4.69 0.17
N ARG A 160 -11.79 -4.62 -1.09
CA ARG A 160 -12.17 -5.79 -1.89
C ARG A 160 -11.35 -5.82 -3.17
N PHE A 161 -10.71 -6.95 -3.43
CA PHE A 161 -9.92 -7.15 -4.63
C PHE A 161 -9.90 -8.64 -4.98
N GLY A 162 -9.71 -8.93 -6.25
CA GLY A 162 -9.46 -10.27 -6.76
C GLY A 162 -7.98 -10.54 -6.94
N ILE A 163 -7.61 -11.81 -6.93
CA ILE A 163 -6.28 -12.28 -7.32
C ILE A 163 -6.45 -13.36 -8.38
N SER A 164 -6.06 -13.06 -9.61
CA SER A 164 -5.91 -14.07 -10.65
C SER A 164 -4.54 -14.71 -10.55
N PHE A 165 -4.45 -16.03 -10.73
CA PHE A 165 -3.16 -16.73 -10.71
C PHE A 165 -3.14 -17.90 -11.70
N LEU A 166 -1.96 -18.16 -12.30
CA LEU A 166 -1.83 -19.11 -13.42
C LEU A 166 -1.60 -20.56 -12.98
N SER A 167 -1.26 -20.80 -11.71
CA SER A 167 -0.97 -22.15 -11.21
C SER A 167 -1.79 -22.46 -9.97
N THR A 168 -2.58 -23.53 -10.02
CA THR A 168 -3.37 -24.04 -8.88
C THR A 168 -2.51 -24.35 -7.65
N LYS A 169 -1.22 -24.67 -7.84
CA LYS A 169 -0.28 -24.87 -6.72
C LYS A 169 -0.11 -23.62 -5.86
N LEU A 170 -0.30 -22.43 -6.43
CA LEU A 170 -0.13 -21.15 -5.73
C LEU A 170 -1.27 -20.85 -4.77
N GLU A 171 -2.46 -21.41 -4.99
CA GLU A 171 -3.64 -21.08 -4.20
C GLU A 171 -3.40 -21.23 -2.70
N LYS A 172 -2.89 -22.39 -2.27
CA LYS A 172 -2.55 -22.65 -0.86
C LYS A 172 -1.49 -21.70 -0.31
N TYR A 173 -0.58 -21.19 -1.16
CA TYR A 173 0.46 -20.25 -0.73
C TYR A 173 -0.09 -18.84 -0.64
N ILE A 174 -0.93 -18.42 -1.59
CA ILE A 174 -1.62 -17.13 -1.57
C ILE A 174 -2.44 -17.01 -0.28
N ARG A 175 -3.23 -18.03 0.08
CA ARG A 175 -4.01 -18.04 1.33
C ARG A 175 -3.10 -17.87 2.56
N LYS A 176 -2.00 -18.64 2.65
CA LYS A 176 -1.01 -18.51 3.73
C LYS A 176 -0.31 -17.15 3.76
N TRP A 177 -0.06 -16.55 2.60
CA TRP A 177 0.57 -15.25 2.48
C TRP A 177 -0.38 -14.12 2.89
N LEU A 178 -1.68 -14.26 2.61
CA LEU A 178 -2.71 -13.37 3.13
C LEU A 178 -2.86 -13.53 4.65
N ASP A 179 -2.81 -14.76 5.17
CA ASP A 179 -2.83 -15.03 6.62
C ASP A 179 -1.65 -14.37 7.35
N TYR A 180 -0.49 -14.28 6.72
CA TYR A 180 0.67 -13.59 7.29
C TYR A 180 0.40 -12.10 7.58
N GLY A 181 -0.51 -11.48 6.83
CA GLY A 181 -0.92 -10.09 7.02
C GLY A 181 -1.47 -9.78 8.41
N ARG A 182 -2.07 -10.76 9.10
CA ARG A 182 -2.54 -10.60 10.49
C ARG A 182 -1.42 -10.37 11.49
N LEU A 183 -0.19 -10.77 11.15
CA LEU A 183 0.98 -10.69 12.02
C LEU A 183 1.88 -9.50 11.67
N HIS A 184 1.95 -9.18 10.38
CA HIS A 184 2.97 -8.25 9.87
C HIS A 184 2.39 -6.99 9.26
N GLY A 185 1.11 -6.96 8.91
CA GLY A 185 0.44 -5.80 8.35
C GLY A 185 0.72 -5.48 6.88
N TYR A 186 -0.04 -4.52 6.38
CA TYR A 186 -0.07 -4.00 5.02
C TYR A 186 0.51 -2.56 5.01
N LEU A 187 1.16 -2.16 3.92
CA LEU A 187 1.75 -0.81 3.73
C LEU A 187 2.85 -0.40 4.74
N GLN A 188 2.90 0.89 5.06
CA GLN A 188 3.92 1.52 5.89
C GLN A 188 3.82 1.05 7.33
N TRP A 189 4.97 0.99 8.01
CA TRP A 189 5.04 0.76 9.45
C TRP A 189 4.38 -0.50 9.97
N ARG A 190 4.26 -1.47 9.07
CA ARG A 190 3.71 -2.78 9.32
C ARG A 190 4.49 -3.57 10.40
N ASN A 191 5.80 -3.33 10.52
CA ASN A 191 6.62 -3.83 11.64
C ASN A 191 6.29 -3.20 13.01
N GLY A 192 5.63 -2.04 13.02
CA GLY A 192 5.20 -1.32 14.22
C GLY A 192 3.76 -1.61 14.62
N GLY A 193 3.12 -2.62 14.02
CA GLY A 193 1.74 -3.03 14.32
C GLY A 193 0.67 -2.46 13.39
N TYR A 194 1.01 -1.52 12.52
CA TYR A 194 0.06 -0.89 11.60
C TYR A 194 -0.36 -1.81 10.45
N GLY A 195 -1.59 -1.65 9.98
CA GLY A 195 -2.10 -2.28 8.78
C GLY A 195 -2.32 -3.79 8.88
N THR A 196 -2.33 -4.37 10.08
CA THR A 196 -2.74 -5.77 10.26
C THR A 196 -4.19 -5.95 9.82
N TYR A 197 -4.51 -7.14 9.33
CA TYR A 197 -5.84 -7.42 8.79
C TYR A 197 -6.28 -8.86 8.96
N ALA A 198 -7.60 -9.04 8.97
CA ALA A 198 -8.27 -10.30 8.72
C ALA A 198 -8.85 -10.28 7.30
N TRP A 199 -8.83 -11.44 6.64
CA TRP A 199 -9.36 -11.61 5.30
C TRP A 199 -10.28 -12.83 5.24
N ARG A 200 -11.20 -12.82 4.28
CA ARG A 200 -12.05 -13.95 3.93
C ARG A 200 -12.25 -13.94 2.42
N GLU A 201 -12.62 -15.09 1.87
CA GLU A 201 -13.09 -15.16 0.50
C GLU A 201 -14.52 -14.66 0.41
N LEU A 202 -14.85 -14.06 -0.73
CA LEU A 202 -16.19 -13.64 -1.07
C LEU A 202 -16.75 -14.66 -2.06
N SER A 203 -18.01 -15.06 -1.87
CA SER A 203 -18.71 -15.78 -2.92
C SER A 203 -19.02 -14.84 -4.09
N GLU A 204 -19.18 -15.40 -5.30
CA GLU A 204 -19.54 -14.63 -6.48
C GLU A 204 -20.84 -13.85 -6.23
N GLY A 205 -20.78 -12.52 -6.35
CA GLY A 205 -21.92 -11.62 -6.12
C GLY A 205 -22.17 -11.18 -4.66
N GLU A 206 -21.28 -11.48 -3.71
CA GLU A 206 -21.46 -11.06 -2.32
C GLU A 206 -21.13 -9.58 -2.08
N GLU A 207 -22.09 -8.82 -1.56
CA GLU A 207 -21.88 -7.48 -1.02
C GLU A 207 -21.50 -7.55 0.48
N VAL A 208 -20.46 -6.82 0.89
CA VAL A 208 -20.13 -6.65 2.32
C VAL A 208 -21.09 -5.61 2.91
N THR A 209 -21.94 -6.06 3.82
CA THR A 209 -22.62 -5.21 4.81
C THR A 209 -21.59 -4.85 5.88
N ASN A 210 -21.36 -3.55 6.09
CA ASN A 210 -20.65 -3.07 7.27
C ASN A 210 -21.45 -3.37 8.55
#